data_AF-A0A8H9YVX4-F1
#
_entry.id   AF-A0A8H9YVX4-F1
#
_cell.length_a   1.000
_cell.length_b   1.000
_cell.length_c   1.000
_cell.angle_alpha   90.00
_cell.angle_beta   90.00
_cell.angle_gamma   90.00
#
_symmetry.space_group_name_H-M   'P 1'
#
loop_
_entity.id
_entity.type
_entity.pdbx_description
1 polymer ?
#
loop_
_entity_poly.entity_id
_entity_poly.type
_entity_poly.pdbx_seq_one_letter_code
_entity_poly.pdbx_strand_id
1 'polypeptide(L)'
;MSTLTLVLTAVGSVLLLLFLVMKARMHAFVALMVVSIGAGLFSGMPLDKIAATMEKGMGGTLGFLAIVVALGAMFGKILHETGAVDQIAVKMLKSFGHSRAHYAIGLAGLICALPLFFEVAVVLLISVAFSMARHTGTNLVKLVIPLFAGVAAAAAFLLPGPAPMLLASQMHADFGWMILIGLCAAIPGMIIAGPLWGNFISRYVELHIPDDITEPHLGEGKMPSFGFSLALILLPLVLVGLKTIAARFVPVGSSTYEWFEFIGHPFTAILVACLVAIYGLAVRQGMPKDRVMEICGAALQPAGIILLVIGAGGVFKQVLVDSGVGPALGEALTGMGLPIAVTCFVLAAAVRIIQGSATVACLTAVGLVMPVIEQLNYSGAQMAALSICIAGGSIVVSHVNDAGFWLFGKFTGATEAQTLKTWTLMETILGTTGAIVGMIAFTLLS
;
A
#
# COMPACT_ATOMS: atom_id res chain seq x y z
N MET A 1 5.36 14.50 -33.54
CA MET A 1 3.89 14.59 -33.53
C MET A 1 3.46 15.90 -32.88
N SER A 2 2.22 16.37 -33.07
CA SER A 2 1.75 17.57 -32.34
C SER A 2 1.49 17.23 -30.87
N THR A 3 1.63 18.20 -29.97
CA THR A 3 1.33 18.07 -28.54
C THR A 3 -0.10 17.57 -28.31
N LEU A 4 -1.04 18.01 -29.16
CA LEU A 4 -2.44 17.57 -29.13
C LEU A 4 -2.58 16.06 -29.37
N THR A 5 -1.86 15.50 -30.36
CA THR A 5 -1.91 14.05 -30.63
C THR A 5 -1.35 13.22 -29.47
N LEU A 6 -0.31 13.72 -28.81
CA LEU A 6 0.30 13.06 -27.64
C LEU A 6 -0.64 13.09 -26.43
N VAL A 7 -1.26 14.23 -26.15
CA VAL A 7 -2.27 14.36 -25.07
C VAL A 7 -3.49 13.47 -25.35
N LEU A 8 -3.97 13.42 -26.60
CA LEU A 8 -5.05 12.52 -27.00
C LEU A 8 -4.65 11.04 -26.86
N THR A 9 -3.39 10.70 -27.13
CA THR A 9 -2.87 9.34 -26.94
C THR A 9 -2.87 8.97 -25.45
N ALA A 10 -2.47 9.88 -24.56
CA ALA A 10 -2.52 9.65 -23.13
C ALA A 10 -3.94 9.40 -22.62
N VAL A 11 -4.85 10.33 -22.94
CA VAL A 11 -6.27 10.24 -22.52
C VAL A 11 -6.90 8.99 -23.13
N GLY A 12 -6.65 8.71 -24.40
CA GLY A 12 -7.12 7.51 -25.09
C GLY A 12 -6.58 6.23 -24.48
N SER A 13 -5.32 6.20 -24.05
CA SER A 13 -4.72 5.04 -23.37
C SER A 13 -5.36 4.78 -22.03
N VAL A 14 -5.63 5.82 -21.25
CA VAL A 14 -6.37 5.71 -19.98
C VAL A 14 -7.79 5.20 -20.26
N LEU A 15 -8.53 5.81 -21.19
CA LEU A 15 -9.89 5.36 -21.54
C LEU A 15 -9.92 3.91 -22.04
N LEU A 16 -8.93 3.50 -22.85
CA LEU A 16 -8.80 2.13 -23.34
C LEU A 16 -8.50 1.16 -22.19
N LEU A 17 -7.59 1.50 -21.28
CA LEU A 17 -7.29 0.70 -20.08
C LEU A 17 -8.56 0.47 -19.27
N LEU A 18 -9.33 1.53 -19.04
CA LEU A 18 -10.57 1.49 -18.27
C LEU A 18 -11.63 0.65 -18.99
N PHE A 19 -11.79 0.79 -20.30
CA PHE A 19 -12.68 -0.05 -21.11
C PHE A 19 -12.32 -1.54 -21.02
N LEU A 20 -11.03 -1.87 -21.16
CA LEU A 20 -10.56 -3.25 -21.17
C LEU A 20 -10.74 -3.93 -19.81
N VAL A 21 -10.45 -3.21 -18.71
CA VAL A 21 -10.62 -3.74 -17.36
C VAL A 21 -12.10 -3.83 -16.98
N MET A 22 -12.89 -2.78 -17.21
CA MET A 22 -14.28 -2.73 -16.74
C MET A 22 -15.27 -3.48 -17.64
N LYS A 23 -15.21 -3.24 -18.94
CA LYS A 23 -16.23 -3.73 -19.89
C LYS A 23 -15.80 -5.06 -20.53
N ALA A 24 -14.55 -5.16 -20.97
CA ALA A 24 -14.03 -6.41 -21.51
C ALA A 24 -13.65 -7.42 -20.41
N ARG A 25 -13.66 -7.00 -19.12
CA ARG A 25 -13.30 -7.83 -17.95
C ARG A 25 -11.94 -8.52 -18.10
N MET A 26 -10.99 -7.84 -18.75
CA MET A 26 -9.65 -8.37 -18.93
C MET A 26 -8.82 -8.14 -17.66
N HIS A 27 -7.99 -9.14 -17.31
CA HIS A 27 -7.09 -9.03 -16.17
C HIS A 27 -6.16 -7.81 -16.30
N ALA A 28 -5.95 -7.05 -15.22
CA ALA A 28 -5.25 -5.76 -15.23
C ALA A 28 -3.84 -5.85 -15.85
N PHE A 29 -3.11 -6.93 -15.56
CA PHE A 29 -1.81 -7.22 -16.17
C PHE A 29 -1.88 -7.20 -17.71
N VAL A 30 -2.80 -7.98 -18.29
CA VAL A 30 -2.94 -8.09 -19.75
C VAL A 30 -3.44 -6.77 -20.34
N ALA A 31 -4.37 -6.09 -19.66
CA ALA A 31 -4.87 -4.80 -20.09
C ALA A 31 -3.76 -3.74 -20.17
N LEU A 32 -2.90 -3.65 -19.14
CA LEU A 32 -1.75 -2.73 -19.15
C LEU A 32 -0.78 -3.05 -20.29
N MET A 33 -0.51 -4.32 -20.59
CA MET A 33 0.36 -4.71 -21.71
C MET A 33 -0.23 -4.29 -23.07
N VAL A 34 -1.51 -4.58 -23.29
CA VAL A 34 -2.22 -4.22 -24.54
C VAL A 34 -2.28 -2.70 -24.71
N VAL A 35 -2.61 -1.97 -23.65
CA VAL A 35 -2.67 -0.51 -23.68
C VAL A 35 -1.29 0.09 -23.90
N SER A 36 -0.25 -0.47 -23.31
CA SER A 36 1.14 -0.02 -23.53
C SER A 36 1.54 -0.19 -25.00
N ILE A 37 1.25 -1.34 -25.62
CA ILE A 37 1.50 -1.53 -27.05
C ILE A 37 0.70 -0.51 -27.87
N GLY A 38 -0.59 -0.35 -27.59
CA GLY A 38 -1.45 0.63 -28.25
C GLY A 38 -0.90 2.05 -28.14
N ALA A 39 -0.53 2.49 -26.94
CA ALA A 39 0.06 3.80 -26.68
C ALA A 39 1.34 4.02 -27.49
N GLY A 40 2.23 3.03 -27.54
CA GLY A 40 3.45 3.08 -28.35
C GLY A 40 3.16 3.20 -29.84
N LEU A 41 2.17 2.46 -30.36
CA LEU A 41 1.76 2.53 -31.77
C LEU A 41 1.17 3.89 -32.13
N PHE A 42 0.21 4.39 -31.33
CA PHE A 42 -0.51 5.64 -31.62
C PHE A 42 0.36 6.89 -31.44
N SER A 43 1.38 6.82 -30.58
CA SER A 43 2.37 7.89 -30.42
C SER A 43 3.45 7.93 -31.50
N GLY A 44 3.46 6.93 -32.40
CA GLY A 44 4.43 6.86 -33.49
C GLY A 44 5.80 6.30 -33.08
N MET A 45 5.86 5.51 -31.99
CA MET A 45 7.08 4.82 -31.59
C MET A 45 7.50 3.79 -32.66
N PRO A 46 8.79 3.69 -33.01
CA PRO A 46 9.27 2.64 -33.90
C PRO A 46 8.92 1.25 -33.36
N LEU A 47 8.36 0.38 -34.22
CA LEU A 47 7.85 -0.95 -33.83
C LEU A 47 8.92 -1.82 -33.16
N ASP A 48 10.16 -1.70 -33.61
CA ASP A 48 11.34 -2.39 -33.09
C ASP A 48 11.72 -1.94 -31.68
N LYS A 49 11.31 -0.73 -31.26
CA LYS A 49 11.61 -0.18 -29.93
C LYS A 49 10.53 -0.47 -28.91
N ILE A 50 9.29 -0.75 -29.32
CA ILE A 50 8.17 -0.95 -28.38
C ILE A 50 8.48 -2.07 -27.39
N ALA A 51 8.89 -3.25 -27.87
CA ALA A 51 9.21 -4.38 -26.99
C ALA A 51 10.36 -4.06 -26.03
N ALA A 52 11.43 -3.42 -26.51
CA ALA A 52 12.58 -3.04 -25.69
C ALA A 52 12.20 -2.00 -24.60
N THR A 53 11.36 -1.02 -24.95
CA THR A 53 10.80 -0.04 -24.00
C THR A 53 9.96 -0.74 -22.93
N MET A 54 9.16 -1.73 -23.32
CA MET A 54 8.37 -2.51 -22.38
C MET A 54 9.25 -3.33 -21.44
N GLU A 55 10.26 -4.04 -21.95
CA GLU A 55 11.23 -4.78 -21.13
C GLU A 55 11.97 -3.88 -20.15
N LYS A 56 12.42 -2.70 -20.62
CA LYS A 56 13.04 -1.67 -19.78
C LYS A 56 12.11 -1.22 -18.65
N GLY A 57 10.83 -0.97 -18.95
CA GLY A 57 9.84 -0.57 -17.95
C GLY A 57 9.56 -1.66 -16.93
N MET A 58 9.41 -2.91 -17.39
CA MET A 58 9.25 -4.08 -16.52
C MET A 58 10.44 -4.26 -15.58
N GLY A 59 11.67 -4.29 -16.14
CA GLY A 59 12.90 -4.52 -15.40
C GLY A 59 13.22 -3.40 -14.42
N GLY A 60 13.03 -2.13 -14.83
CA GLY A 60 13.26 -0.96 -14.00
C GLY A 60 12.33 -0.91 -12.77
N THR A 61 11.11 -1.42 -12.89
CA THR A 61 10.18 -1.51 -11.76
C THR A 61 10.40 -2.75 -10.90
N LEU A 62 10.57 -3.92 -11.52
CA LEU A 62 10.70 -5.18 -10.78
C LEU A 62 12.06 -5.38 -10.10
N GLY A 63 13.13 -4.80 -10.64
CA GLY A 63 14.49 -5.01 -10.12
C GLY A 63 14.61 -4.74 -8.63
N PHE A 64 13.99 -3.65 -8.15
CA PHE A 64 13.92 -3.33 -6.73
C PHE A 64 12.80 -4.08 -6.00
N LEU A 65 11.59 -4.10 -6.57
CA LEU A 65 10.41 -4.56 -5.83
C LEU A 65 10.34 -6.07 -5.66
N ALA A 66 10.88 -6.85 -6.59
CA ALA A 66 10.85 -8.31 -6.50
C ALA A 66 11.48 -8.81 -5.19
N ILE A 67 12.62 -8.23 -4.79
CA ILE A 67 13.34 -8.59 -3.57
C ILE A 67 12.50 -8.22 -2.34
N VAL A 68 12.03 -6.97 -2.26
CA VAL A 68 11.31 -6.46 -1.09
C VAL A 68 9.99 -7.18 -0.89
N VAL A 69 9.20 -7.36 -1.94
CA VAL A 69 7.87 -7.98 -1.85
C VAL A 69 8.01 -9.47 -1.54
N ALA A 70 8.98 -10.17 -2.13
CA ALA A 70 9.22 -11.59 -1.83
C ALA A 70 9.64 -11.80 -0.37
N LEU A 71 10.65 -11.06 0.10
CA LEU A 71 11.14 -11.17 1.48
C LEU A 71 10.09 -10.69 2.49
N GLY A 72 9.37 -9.61 2.17
CA GLY A 72 8.27 -9.10 2.98
C GLY A 72 7.13 -10.12 3.10
N ALA A 73 6.77 -10.78 2.01
CA ALA A 73 5.77 -11.85 2.02
C ALA A 73 6.21 -13.03 2.91
N MET A 74 7.46 -13.49 2.77
CA MET A 74 8.00 -14.56 3.62
C MET A 74 8.02 -14.16 5.09
N PHE A 75 8.51 -12.95 5.39
CA PHE A 75 8.55 -12.38 6.73
C PHE A 75 7.16 -12.32 7.37
N GLY A 76 6.18 -11.75 6.66
CA GLY A 76 4.79 -11.69 7.11
C GLY A 76 4.19 -13.07 7.34
N LYS A 77 4.41 -14.02 6.41
CA LYS A 77 3.88 -15.38 6.53
C LYS A 77 4.47 -16.12 7.72
N ILE A 78 5.77 -15.98 8.01
CA ILE A 78 6.41 -16.56 9.20
C ILE A 78 5.81 -15.96 10.47
N LEU A 79 5.65 -14.63 10.55
CA LEU A 79 5.04 -13.98 11.70
C LEU A 79 3.60 -14.47 11.96
N HIS A 80 2.85 -14.73 10.89
CA HIS A 80 1.49 -15.25 10.97
C HIS A 80 1.47 -16.71 11.45
N GLU A 81 2.22 -17.62 10.81
CA GLU A 81 2.24 -19.05 11.15
C GLU A 81 2.83 -19.34 12.54
N THR A 82 3.66 -18.43 13.07
CA THR A 82 4.26 -18.55 14.42
C THR A 82 3.43 -17.86 15.52
N GLY A 83 2.28 -17.29 15.18
CA GLY A 83 1.39 -16.61 16.14
C GLY A 83 1.94 -15.29 16.70
N ALA A 84 2.98 -14.71 16.09
CA ALA A 84 3.53 -13.43 16.52
C ALA A 84 2.56 -12.27 16.29
N VAL A 85 1.84 -12.31 15.16
CA VAL A 85 0.79 -11.33 14.86
C VAL A 85 -0.40 -11.51 15.82
N ASP A 86 -0.77 -12.76 16.12
CA ASP A 86 -1.86 -13.09 17.02
C ASP A 86 -1.60 -12.56 18.43
N GLN A 87 -0.37 -12.75 18.93
CA GLN A 87 0.03 -12.25 20.24
C GLN A 87 -0.09 -10.72 20.34
N ILE A 88 0.26 -10.00 19.28
CA ILE A 88 0.14 -8.53 19.26
C ILE A 88 -1.33 -8.14 19.28
N ALA A 89 -2.14 -8.74 18.42
CA ALA A 89 -3.57 -8.49 18.38
C ALA A 89 -4.22 -8.73 19.76
N VAL A 90 -3.98 -9.90 20.37
CA VAL A 90 -4.55 -10.26 21.68
C VAL A 90 -4.07 -9.33 22.78
N LYS A 91 -2.75 -9.04 22.87
CA LYS A 91 -2.20 -8.21 23.93
C LYS A 91 -2.72 -6.77 23.82
N MET A 92 -2.76 -6.21 22.61
CA MET A 92 -3.28 -4.86 22.40
C MET A 92 -4.75 -4.77 22.81
N LEU A 93 -5.56 -5.76 22.48
CA LEU A 93 -6.97 -5.77 22.85
C LEU A 93 -7.19 -5.98 24.36
N LYS A 94 -6.35 -6.78 25.03
CA LYS A 94 -6.39 -6.94 26.50
C LYS A 94 -5.91 -5.68 27.25
N SER A 95 -4.92 -4.97 26.70
CA SER A 95 -4.30 -3.80 27.33
C SER A 95 -5.17 -2.55 27.25
N PHE A 96 -5.95 -2.39 26.18
CA PHE A 96 -6.89 -1.29 26.05
C PHE A 96 -8.24 -1.72 26.64
N GLY A 97 -8.58 -1.19 27.82
CA GLY A 97 -9.85 -1.50 28.48
C GLY A 97 -11.08 -1.25 27.60
N HIS A 98 -12.24 -1.77 28.05
CA HIS A 98 -13.48 -1.84 27.27
C HIS A 98 -13.91 -0.49 26.65
N SER A 99 -13.63 0.64 27.32
CA SER A 99 -13.96 1.99 26.85
C SER A 99 -13.19 2.46 25.60
N ARG A 100 -12.05 1.84 25.25
CA ARG A 100 -11.18 2.28 24.12
C ARG A 100 -10.89 1.17 23.11
N ALA A 101 -11.68 0.10 23.13
CA ALA A 101 -11.53 -1.06 22.25
C ALA A 101 -11.45 -0.70 20.76
N HIS A 102 -12.22 0.30 20.31
CA HIS A 102 -12.21 0.79 18.93
C HIS A 102 -10.89 1.45 18.49
N TYR A 103 -10.17 2.14 19.38
CA TYR A 103 -8.84 2.69 19.05
C TYR A 103 -7.78 1.59 19.05
N ALA A 104 -7.90 0.66 20.01
CA ALA A 104 -6.99 -0.47 20.15
C ALA A 104 -6.99 -1.35 18.91
N ILE A 105 -8.17 -1.67 18.39
CA ILE A 105 -8.30 -2.54 17.22
C ILE A 105 -7.86 -1.86 15.93
N GLY A 106 -8.07 -0.55 15.80
CA GLY A 106 -7.49 0.22 14.68
C GLY A 106 -5.98 0.24 14.72
N LEU A 107 -5.38 0.50 15.90
CA LEU A 107 -3.93 0.50 16.05
C LEU A 107 -3.34 -0.90 15.87
N ALA A 108 -4.02 -1.95 16.33
CA ALA A 108 -3.63 -3.33 16.07
C ALA A 108 -3.69 -3.63 14.56
N GLY A 109 -4.74 -3.17 13.87
CA GLY A 109 -4.83 -3.17 12.41
C GLY A 109 -3.63 -2.54 11.75
N LEU A 110 -3.28 -1.31 12.15
CA LEU A 110 -2.14 -0.57 11.61
C LEU A 110 -0.81 -1.31 11.79
N ILE A 111 -0.52 -1.81 13.00
CA ILE A 111 0.76 -2.46 13.30
C ILE A 111 0.85 -3.84 12.65
N CYS A 112 -0.19 -4.66 12.77
CA CYS A 112 -0.20 -6.03 12.26
C CYS A 112 -0.27 -6.09 10.73
N ALA A 113 -0.75 -5.04 10.07
CA ALA A 113 -0.76 -4.93 8.61
C ALA A 113 0.60 -4.53 8.01
N LEU A 114 1.53 -3.95 8.77
CA LEU A 114 2.85 -3.59 8.25
C LEU A 114 3.61 -4.76 7.59
N PRO A 115 3.68 -5.96 8.20
CA PRO A 115 4.34 -7.10 7.60
C PRO A 115 3.42 -7.96 6.73
N LEU A 116 2.10 -7.75 6.78
CA LEU A 116 1.11 -8.61 6.13
C LEU A 116 0.52 -7.93 4.90
N PHE A 117 0.06 -8.73 3.93
CA PHE A 117 -0.81 -8.20 2.88
C PHE A 117 -2.16 -7.82 3.47
N PHE A 118 -2.81 -6.81 2.87
CA PHE A 118 -4.11 -6.28 3.30
C PHE A 118 -5.13 -7.39 3.57
N GLU A 119 -5.34 -8.30 2.63
CA GLU A 119 -6.32 -9.38 2.76
C GLU A 119 -6.02 -10.32 3.93
N VAL A 120 -4.74 -10.67 4.13
CA VAL A 120 -4.30 -11.56 5.20
C VAL A 120 -4.48 -10.91 6.57
N ALA A 121 -4.12 -9.63 6.69
CA ALA A 121 -4.29 -8.87 7.92
C ALA A 121 -5.77 -8.73 8.30
N VAL A 122 -6.65 -8.44 7.33
CA VAL A 122 -8.11 -8.37 7.54
C VAL A 122 -8.65 -9.71 8.05
N VAL A 123 -8.38 -10.81 7.35
CA VAL A 123 -8.86 -12.15 7.71
C VAL A 123 -8.50 -12.50 9.15
N LEU A 124 -7.24 -12.23 9.53
CA LEU A 124 -6.76 -12.56 10.85
C LEU A 124 -7.47 -11.72 11.92
N LEU A 125 -7.46 -10.40 11.78
CA LEU A 125 -7.86 -9.50 12.83
C LEU A 125 -9.39 -9.35 12.95
N ILE A 126 -10.12 -9.64 11.88
CA ILE A 126 -11.58 -9.52 11.91
C ILE A 126 -12.23 -10.58 12.80
N SER A 127 -11.65 -11.78 12.87
CA SER A 127 -12.08 -12.82 13.81
C SER A 127 -12.02 -12.33 15.26
N VAL A 128 -10.98 -11.56 15.56
CA VAL A 128 -10.77 -10.96 16.88
C VAL A 128 -11.75 -9.80 17.12
N ALA A 129 -12.05 -9.00 16.09
CA ALA A 129 -13.08 -7.97 16.15
C ALA A 129 -14.45 -8.58 16.50
N PHE A 130 -14.80 -9.71 15.86
CA PHE A 130 -16.06 -10.41 16.11
C PHE A 130 -16.15 -11.02 17.50
N SER A 131 -15.10 -11.71 17.95
CA SER A 131 -15.04 -12.25 19.31
C SER A 131 -15.24 -11.14 20.35
N MET A 132 -14.58 -10.00 20.18
CA MET A 132 -14.73 -8.87 21.08
C MET A 132 -16.13 -8.25 21.02
N ALA A 133 -16.73 -8.11 19.83
CA ALA A 133 -18.11 -7.63 19.69
C ALA A 133 -19.09 -8.51 20.48
N ARG A 134 -18.93 -9.84 20.40
CA ARG A 134 -19.78 -10.83 21.09
C ARG A 134 -19.63 -10.76 22.61
N HIS A 135 -18.40 -10.67 23.12
CA HIS A 135 -18.14 -10.59 24.57
C HIS A 135 -18.56 -9.26 25.19
N THR A 136 -18.42 -8.16 24.46
CA THR A 136 -18.71 -6.80 24.96
C THR A 136 -20.11 -6.32 24.66
N GLY A 137 -20.86 -7.02 23.81
CA GLY A 137 -22.17 -6.58 23.30
C GLY A 137 -22.10 -5.29 22.48
N THR A 138 -20.92 -4.92 21.97
CA THR A 138 -20.72 -3.66 21.25
C THR A 138 -21.15 -3.78 19.79
N ASN A 139 -21.76 -2.73 19.24
CA ASN A 139 -22.07 -2.66 17.80
C ASN A 139 -20.81 -2.94 16.96
N LEU A 140 -20.94 -3.94 16.07
CA LEU A 140 -19.85 -4.46 15.27
C LEU A 140 -19.15 -3.40 14.39
N VAL A 141 -19.91 -2.44 13.87
CA VAL A 141 -19.40 -1.33 13.04
C VAL A 141 -18.35 -0.52 13.78
N LYS A 142 -18.50 -0.35 15.11
CA LYS A 142 -17.56 0.40 15.95
C LYS A 142 -16.22 -0.30 16.11
N LEU A 143 -16.10 -1.57 15.75
CA LEU A 143 -14.86 -2.34 15.86
C LEU A 143 -14.26 -2.65 14.48
N VAL A 144 -15.11 -2.99 13.53
CA VAL A 144 -14.68 -3.35 12.17
C VAL A 144 -14.19 -2.13 11.39
N ILE A 145 -14.88 -0.98 11.47
CA ILE A 145 -14.44 0.21 10.72
C ILE A 145 -13.06 0.71 11.17
N PRO A 146 -12.77 0.84 12.47
CA PRO A 146 -11.41 1.13 12.92
C PRO A 146 -10.38 0.10 12.48
N LEU A 147 -10.71 -1.18 12.55
CA LEU A 147 -9.80 -2.25 12.11
C LEU A 147 -9.41 -2.05 10.64
N PHE A 148 -10.40 -1.97 9.75
CA PHE A 148 -10.17 -1.80 8.32
C PHE A 148 -9.45 -0.49 8.01
N ALA A 149 -9.77 0.61 8.71
CA ALA A 149 -9.05 1.87 8.57
C ALA A 149 -7.57 1.74 8.93
N GLY A 150 -7.23 1.02 10.00
CA GLY A 150 -5.84 0.75 10.39
C GLY A 150 -5.09 -0.07 9.36
N VAL A 151 -5.70 -1.17 8.90
CA VAL A 151 -5.09 -2.05 7.88
C VAL A 151 -4.91 -1.31 6.54
N ALA A 152 -5.92 -0.55 6.10
CA ALA A 152 -5.86 0.26 4.89
C ALA A 152 -4.80 1.36 4.99
N ALA A 153 -4.72 2.05 6.14
CA ALA A 153 -3.73 3.10 6.36
C ALA A 153 -2.29 2.56 6.28
N ALA A 154 -2.03 1.39 6.87
CA ALA A 154 -0.74 0.73 6.76
C ALA A 154 -0.42 0.35 5.31
N ALA A 155 -1.37 -0.31 4.63
CA ALA A 155 -1.19 -0.77 3.26
C ALA A 155 -0.99 0.38 2.26
N ALA A 156 -1.60 1.53 2.50
CA ALA A 156 -1.56 2.68 1.59
C ALA A 156 -0.39 3.63 1.83
N PHE A 157 0.02 3.84 3.09
CA PHE A 157 0.98 4.89 3.43
C PHE A 157 2.29 4.40 4.05
N LEU A 158 2.34 3.20 4.64
CA LEU A 158 3.48 2.78 5.44
C LEU A 158 4.38 1.75 4.76
N LEU A 159 5.68 1.98 4.89
CA LEU A 159 6.72 1.03 4.50
C LEU A 159 6.84 -0.08 5.56
N PRO A 160 7.09 -1.35 5.18
CA PRO A 160 7.55 -1.84 3.88
C PRO A 160 6.41 -2.29 2.92
N GLY A 161 5.20 -1.75 3.04
CA GLY A 161 4.05 -2.15 2.22
C GLY A 161 4.34 -2.07 0.70
N PRO A 162 3.85 -3.00 -0.14
CA PRO A 162 4.18 -3.06 -1.57
C PRO A 162 3.86 -1.77 -2.33
N ALA A 163 2.69 -1.16 -2.07
CA ALA A 163 2.27 0.06 -2.75
C ALA A 163 3.09 1.30 -2.34
N PRO A 164 3.32 1.58 -1.04
CA PRO A 164 4.28 2.60 -0.58
C PRO A 164 5.70 2.39 -1.09
N MET A 165 6.19 1.14 -1.09
CA MET A 165 7.53 0.81 -1.60
C MET A 165 7.66 1.12 -3.09
N LEU A 166 6.63 0.75 -3.84
CA LEU A 166 6.53 1.03 -5.26
C LEU A 166 6.52 2.53 -5.55
N LEU A 167 5.66 3.28 -4.86
CA LEU A 167 5.58 4.72 -5.01
C LEU A 167 6.92 5.37 -4.72
N ALA A 168 7.54 5.03 -3.59
CA ALA A 168 8.83 5.60 -3.21
C ALA A 168 9.93 5.30 -4.25
N SER A 169 9.98 4.07 -4.76
CA SER A 169 10.93 3.70 -5.80
C SER A 169 10.68 4.42 -7.12
N GLN A 170 9.43 4.46 -7.59
CA GLN A 170 9.10 5.01 -8.92
C GLN A 170 9.08 6.54 -8.96
N MET A 171 8.84 7.17 -7.82
CA MET A 171 8.89 8.62 -7.64
C MET A 171 10.29 9.09 -7.21
N HIS A 172 11.28 8.19 -7.09
CA HIS A 172 12.61 8.54 -6.56
C HIS A 172 12.54 9.27 -5.20
N ALA A 173 11.57 8.90 -4.37
CA ALA A 173 11.38 9.50 -3.06
C ALA A 173 12.36 8.95 -2.04
N ASP A 174 12.72 9.78 -1.07
CA ASP A 174 13.50 9.31 0.07
C ASP A 174 12.64 8.41 0.97
N PHE A 175 13.10 7.17 1.21
CA PHE A 175 12.36 6.18 1.99
C PHE A 175 12.15 6.60 3.45
N GLY A 176 13.07 7.36 4.05
CA GLY A 176 12.91 7.85 5.41
C GLY A 176 11.84 8.92 5.52
N TRP A 177 11.84 9.87 4.59
CA TRP A 177 10.76 10.84 4.48
C TRP A 177 9.43 10.18 4.18
N MET A 178 9.41 9.14 3.34
CA MET A 178 8.20 8.36 3.08
C MET A 178 7.67 7.68 4.35
N ILE A 179 8.55 7.14 5.21
CA ILE A 179 8.15 6.62 6.53
C ILE A 179 7.56 7.73 7.40
N LEU A 180 8.24 8.87 7.51
CA LEU A 180 7.83 9.95 8.39
C LEU A 180 6.48 10.57 7.97
N ILE A 181 6.39 10.98 6.70
CA ILE A 181 5.17 11.59 6.15
C ILE A 181 4.05 10.54 6.11
N GLY A 182 4.37 9.28 5.78
CA GLY A 182 3.44 8.15 5.81
C GLY A 182 2.84 7.91 7.19
N LEU A 183 3.64 7.97 8.27
CA LEU A 183 3.13 7.88 9.65
C LEU A 183 2.24 9.07 10.01
N CYS A 184 2.64 10.27 9.61
CA CYS A 184 1.84 11.48 9.77
C CYS A 184 0.52 11.43 8.99
N ALA A 185 0.44 10.67 7.89
CA ALA A 185 -0.79 10.44 7.14
C ALA A 185 -1.64 9.31 7.75
N ALA A 186 -1.00 8.18 8.09
CA ALA A 186 -1.64 6.97 8.54
C ALA A 186 -2.29 7.10 9.93
N ILE A 187 -1.62 7.74 10.89
CA ILE A 187 -2.15 7.85 12.26
C ILE A 187 -3.39 8.76 12.32
N PRO A 188 -3.36 10.01 11.83
CA PRO A 188 -4.55 10.86 11.80
C PRO A 188 -5.63 10.28 10.88
N GLY A 189 -5.25 9.74 9.72
CA GLY A 189 -6.16 9.09 8.79
C GLY A 189 -6.92 7.92 9.45
N MET A 190 -6.21 7.02 10.12
CA MET A 190 -6.81 5.91 10.87
C MET A 190 -7.73 6.41 11.98
N ILE A 191 -7.35 7.46 12.72
CA ILE A 191 -8.17 7.99 13.82
C ILE A 191 -9.49 8.58 13.29
N ILE A 192 -9.42 9.37 12.22
CA ILE A 192 -10.57 10.06 11.64
C ILE A 192 -11.48 9.07 10.89
N ALA A 193 -10.90 8.26 10.00
CA ALA A 193 -11.63 7.29 9.18
C ALA A 193 -12.07 6.04 9.96
N GLY A 194 -11.39 5.72 11.06
CA GLY A 194 -11.64 4.54 11.88
C GLY A 194 -12.54 4.84 13.08
N PRO A 195 -11.99 5.08 14.29
CA PRO A 195 -12.78 5.28 15.51
C PRO A 195 -13.81 6.41 15.44
N LEU A 196 -13.45 7.57 14.89
CA LEU A 196 -14.36 8.73 14.83
C LEU A 196 -15.52 8.48 13.85
N TRP A 197 -15.18 8.13 12.61
CA TRP A 197 -16.17 7.79 11.59
C TRP A 197 -17.00 6.55 11.98
N GLY A 198 -16.36 5.46 12.43
CA GLY A 198 -17.00 4.24 12.89
C GLY A 198 -18.03 4.47 13.99
N ASN A 199 -17.73 5.34 14.96
CA ASN A 199 -18.69 5.70 16.00
C ASN A 199 -19.86 6.52 15.46
N PHE A 200 -19.64 7.40 14.48
CA PHE A 200 -20.70 8.14 13.81
C PHE A 200 -21.60 7.22 12.97
N ILE A 201 -21.03 6.43 12.07
CA ILE A 201 -21.79 5.60 11.13
C ILE A 201 -22.51 4.44 11.82
N SER A 202 -22.01 3.96 12.96
CA SER A 202 -22.69 2.92 13.77
C SER A 202 -24.08 3.32 14.28
N ARG A 203 -24.43 4.61 14.24
CA ARG A 203 -25.79 5.10 14.57
C ARG A 203 -26.79 4.87 13.44
N TYR A 204 -26.31 4.66 12.22
CA TYR A 204 -27.11 4.57 10.99
C TYR A 204 -27.02 3.22 10.31
N VAL A 205 -25.99 2.43 10.64
CA VAL A 205 -25.74 1.10 10.08
C VAL A 205 -25.51 0.13 11.22
N GLU A 206 -26.21 -0.99 11.16
CA GLU A 206 -26.01 -2.13 12.05
C GLU A 206 -25.61 -3.34 11.19
N LEU A 207 -24.57 -4.05 11.64
CA LEU A 207 -24.05 -5.24 10.99
C LEU A 207 -24.24 -6.41 11.94
N HIS A 208 -24.71 -7.53 11.40
CA HIS A 208 -24.93 -8.73 12.18
C HIS A 208 -23.62 -9.48 12.33
N ILE A 209 -23.37 -9.97 13.54
CA ILE A 209 -22.26 -10.87 13.83
C ILE A 209 -22.60 -12.22 13.17
N PRO A 210 -21.77 -12.78 12.28
CA PRO A 210 -22.04 -14.11 11.72
C PRO A 210 -22.18 -15.16 12.83
N ASP A 211 -23.15 -16.07 12.72
CA ASP A 211 -23.39 -17.08 13.77
C ASP A 211 -22.21 -18.06 13.89
N ASP A 212 -21.54 -18.34 12.77
CA ASP A 212 -20.53 -19.38 12.58
C ASP A 212 -19.08 -18.86 12.66
N ILE A 213 -18.82 -17.99 13.64
CA ILE A 213 -17.44 -17.58 13.93
C ILE A 213 -16.86 -18.67 14.82
N THR A 214 -16.03 -19.54 14.25
CA THR A 214 -14.97 -20.19 15.04
C THR A 214 -14.26 -19.07 15.78
N GLU A 215 -14.39 -19.04 17.12
CA GLU A 215 -13.50 -18.24 17.96
C GLU A 215 -12.10 -18.44 17.41
N PRO A 216 -11.30 -17.37 17.24
CA PRO A 216 -9.94 -17.56 16.77
C PRO A 216 -9.34 -18.65 17.63
N HIS A 217 -8.91 -19.75 17.01
CA HIS A 217 -8.02 -20.72 17.65
C HIS A 217 -6.72 -19.95 17.88
N LEU A 218 -6.74 -19.06 18.89
CA LEU A 218 -5.62 -18.37 19.44
C LEU A 218 -4.76 -19.50 19.97
N GLY A 219 -3.81 -19.94 19.14
CA GLY A 219 -3.23 -21.26 19.26
C GLY A 219 -2.88 -21.59 20.70
N GLU A 220 -3.30 -22.76 21.17
CA GLU A 220 -2.88 -23.33 22.46
C GLU A 220 -1.35 -23.60 22.49
N GLY A 221 -0.64 -23.30 21.40
CA GLY A 221 0.81 -23.27 21.33
C GLY A 221 1.44 -22.11 22.09
N LYS A 222 2.73 -22.24 22.39
CA LYS A 222 3.52 -21.18 23.04
C LYS A 222 3.68 -19.98 22.11
N MET A 223 2.75 -19.02 22.20
CA MET A 223 2.88 -17.75 21.51
C MET A 223 4.20 -17.04 21.91
N PRO A 224 4.89 -16.38 20.98
CA PRO A 224 6.07 -15.60 21.30
C PRO A 224 5.73 -14.44 22.26
N SER A 225 6.75 -13.84 22.88
CA SER A 225 6.50 -12.69 23.76
C SER A 225 6.03 -11.49 22.94
N PHE A 226 5.15 -10.66 23.52
CA PHE A 226 4.64 -9.46 22.86
C PHE A 226 5.76 -8.50 22.45
N GLY A 227 6.71 -8.24 23.36
CA GLY A 227 7.83 -7.33 23.10
C GLY A 227 8.73 -7.83 21.98
N PHE A 228 9.01 -9.14 21.92
CA PHE A 228 9.79 -9.72 20.83
C PHE A 228 9.05 -9.63 19.49
N SER A 229 7.75 -9.96 19.48
CA SER A 229 6.92 -9.88 18.27
C SER A 229 6.84 -8.45 17.73
N LEU A 230 6.62 -7.47 18.61
CA LEU A 230 6.56 -6.06 18.24
C LEU A 230 7.93 -5.56 17.74
N ALA A 231 9.03 -5.93 18.41
CA ALA A 231 10.37 -5.57 17.98
C ALA A 231 10.69 -6.13 16.58
N LEU A 232 10.27 -7.35 16.27
CA LEU A 232 10.46 -7.93 14.94
C LEU A 232 9.68 -7.18 13.86
N ILE A 233 8.40 -6.88 14.08
CA ILE A 233 7.58 -6.13 13.12
C ILE A 233 8.16 -4.74 12.84
N LEU A 234 8.65 -4.06 13.88
CA LEU A 234 9.23 -2.71 13.75
C LEU A 234 10.67 -2.72 13.25
N LEU A 235 11.35 -3.88 13.23
CA LEU A 235 12.78 -3.97 12.89
C LEU A 235 13.10 -3.38 11.50
N PRO A 236 12.40 -3.72 10.39
CA PRO A 236 12.69 -3.12 9.09
C PRO A 236 12.58 -1.58 9.13
N LEU A 237 11.55 -1.07 9.82
CA LEU A 237 11.27 0.36 9.92
C LEU A 237 12.38 1.10 10.67
N VAL A 238 12.84 0.53 11.78
CA VAL A 238 13.94 1.08 12.58
C VAL A 238 15.23 1.09 11.77
N LEU A 239 15.56 0.01 11.04
CA LEU A 239 16.76 -0.06 10.22
C LEU A 239 16.76 0.99 9.11
N VAL A 240 15.64 1.15 8.38
CA VAL A 240 15.52 2.18 7.34
C VAL A 240 15.59 3.59 7.94
N GLY A 241 14.94 3.82 9.08
CA GLY A 241 15.00 5.10 9.79
C GLY A 241 16.41 5.47 10.26
N LEU A 242 17.22 4.49 10.67
CA LEU A 242 18.61 4.72 11.08
C LEU A 242 19.44 5.31 9.94
N LYS A 243 19.25 4.88 8.68
CA LYS A 243 19.92 5.48 7.52
C LYS A 243 19.63 6.98 7.43
N THR A 244 18.36 7.37 7.54
CA THR A 244 17.93 8.76 7.39
C THR A 244 18.45 9.65 8.52
N ILE A 245 18.46 9.13 9.76
CA ILE A 245 19.04 9.83 10.91
C ILE A 245 20.56 9.96 10.73
N ALA A 246 21.23 8.86 10.39
CA ALA A 246 22.69 8.84 10.21
C ALA A 246 23.14 9.81 9.12
N ALA A 247 22.38 9.94 8.03
CA ALA A 247 22.67 10.89 6.97
C ALA A 247 22.72 12.36 7.42
N ARG A 248 22.16 12.69 8.60
CA ARG A 248 22.21 14.05 9.15
C ARG A 248 23.40 14.30 10.07
N PHE A 249 23.91 13.27 10.75
CA PHE A 249 24.94 13.41 11.78
C PHE A 249 26.31 12.88 11.36
N VAL A 250 26.36 12.05 10.31
CA VAL A 250 27.58 11.40 9.85
C VAL A 250 28.03 12.03 8.53
N PRO A 251 29.32 12.39 8.37
CA PRO A 251 29.83 12.91 7.10
C PRO A 251 29.64 11.92 5.96
N VAL A 252 29.10 12.41 4.84
CA VAL A 252 28.91 11.65 3.60
C VAL A 252 30.27 11.14 3.10
N GLY A 253 30.35 9.84 2.79
CA GLY A 253 31.59 9.19 2.35
C GLY A 253 32.51 8.67 3.46
N SER A 254 32.11 8.79 4.74
CA SER A 254 32.78 8.06 5.81
C SER A 254 32.35 6.58 5.83
N SER A 255 33.24 5.68 6.27
CA SER A 255 32.91 4.24 6.38
C SER A 255 31.66 4.01 7.24
N THR A 256 31.49 4.80 8.30
CA THR A 256 30.29 4.74 9.16
C THR A 256 29.02 5.11 8.37
N TYR A 257 29.07 6.11 7.49
CA TYR A 257 27.94 6.50 6.64
C TYR A 257 27.57 5.36 5.68
N GLU A 258 28.56 4.74 5.03
CA GLU A 258 28.33 3.62 4.10
C GLU A 258 27.68 2.42 4.79
N TRP A 259 28.10 2.10 6.02
CA TRP A 259 27.46 1.04 6.80
C TRP A 259 26.00 1.36 7.15
N PHE A 260 25.70 2.59 7.55
CA PHE A 260 24.31 3.02 7.78
C PHE A 260 23.48 3.01 6.49
N GLU A 261 24.08 3.42 5.37
CA GLU A 261 23.43 3.37 4.06
C GLU A 261 23.11 1.95 3.64
N PHE A 262 24.06 1.03 3.83
CA PHE A 262 23.88 -0.39 3.53
C PHE A 262 22.84 -1.04 4.45
N ILE A 263 22.92 -0.87 5.77
CA ILE A 263 22.02 -1.52 6.74
C ILE A 263 20.60 -0.95 6.67
N GLY A 264 20.46 0.36 6.47
CA GLY A 264 19.15 1.00 6.33
C GLY A 264 18.61 1.01 4.90
N HIS A 265 19.26 0.33 3.97
CA HIS A 265 18.66 0.07 2.67
C HIS A 265 17.43 -0.83 2.84
N PRO A 266 16.27 -0.56 2.19
CA PRO A 266 15.09 -1.40 2.34
C PRO A 266 15.32 -2.91 2.10
N PHE A 267 16.21 -3.26 1.16
CA PHE A 267 16.59 -4.66 0.89
C PHE A 267 17.23 -5.36 2.08
N THR A 268 18.26 -4.74 2.66
CA THR A 268 19.02 -5.34 3.76
C THR A 268 18.17 -5.34 5.03
N ALA A 269 17.40 -4.26 5.26
CA ALA A 269 16.48 -4.15 6.38
C ALA A 269 15.44 -5.30 6.39
N ILE A 270 14.76 -5.54 5.27
CA ILE A 270 13.75 -6.60 5.18
C ILE A 270 14.38 -8.00 5.17
N LEU A 271 15.56 -8.16 4.56
CA LEU A 271 16.30 -9.43 4.58
C LEU A 271 16.70 -9.80 6.01
N VAL A 272 17.31 -8.87 6.74
CA VAL A 272 17.70 -9.07 8.14
C VAL A 272 16.48 -9.39 8.98
N ALA A 273 15.38 -8.63 8.84
CA ALA A 273 14.15 -8.91 9.58
C ALA A 273 13.56 -10.29 9.25
N CYS A 274 13.57 -10.69 7.98
CA CYS A 274 13.12 -12.01 7.54
C CYS A 274 13.97 -13.13 8.16
N LEU A 275 15.31 -13.01 8.10
CA LEU A 275 16.23 -14.00 8.68
C LEU A 275 16.07 -14.09 10.20
N VAL A 276 15.96 -12.96 10.90
CA VAL A 276 15.75 -12.92 12.35
C VAL A 276 14.40 -13.53 12.72
N ALA A 277 13.34 -13.30 11.92
CA ALA A 277 12.04 -13.94 12.14
C ALA A 277 12.10 -15.45 11.92
N ILE A 278 12.69 -15.92 10.81
CA ILE A 278 12.84 -17.36 10.53
C ILE A 278 13.63 -18.05 11.65
N TYR A 279 14.77 -17.49 12.05
CA TYR A 279 15.57 -18.08 13.11
C TYR A 279 14.89 -18.00 14.47
N GLY A 280 14.40 -16.82 14.85
CA GLY A 280 13.90 -16.52 16.19
C GLY A 280 12.50 -17.08 16.48
N LEU A 281 11.62 -17.12 15.48
CA LEU A 281 10.24 -17.57 15.64
C LEU A 281 9.98 -18.98 15.09
N ALA A 282 10.66 -19.40 14.03
CA ALA A 282 10.44 -20.74 13.47
C ALA A 282 11.47 -21.74 14.00
N VAL A 283 12.75 -21.56 13.66
CA VAL A 283 13.80 -22.57 13.95
C VAL A 283 14.02 -22.74 15.45
N ARG A 284 14.16 -21.65 16.21
CA ARG A 284 14.39 -21.71 17.67
C ARG A 284 13.20 -22.28 18.44
N GLN A 285 12.00 -22.23 17.87
CA GLN A 285 10.79 -22.84 18.45
C GLN A 285 10.62 -24.31 18.06
N GLY A 286 11.56 -24.89 17.30
CA GLY A 286 11.57 -26.31 16.93
C GLY A 286 10.82 -26.64 15.64
N MET A 287 10.49 -25.63 14.81
CA MET A 287 9.83 -25.88 13.52
C MET A 287 10.77 -26.65 12.57
N PRO A 288 10.32 -27.76 11.95
CA PRO A 288 11.12 -28.51 10.97
C PRO A 288 11.50 -27.65 9.77
N LYS A 289 12.72 -27.84 9.23
CA LYS A 289 13.23 -27.06 8.09
C LYS A 289 12.33 -27.15 6.86
N ASP A 290 11.77 -28.33 6.58
CA ASP A 290 10.87 -28.56 5.45
C ASP A 290 9.59 -27.72 5.56
N ARG A 291 9.06 -27.58 6.79
CA ARG A 291 7.88 -26.74 7.04
C ARG A 291 8.20 -25.27 6.86
N VAL A 292 9.38 -24.81 7.31
CA VAL A 292 9.82 -23.42 7.06
C VAL A 292 9.91 -23.14 5.56
N MET A 293 10.49 -24.06 4.79
CA MET A 293 10.60 -23.94 3.34
C MET A 293 9.23 -23.90 2.65
N GLU A 294 8.30 -24.76 3.06
CA GLU A 294 6.92 -24.78 2.57
C GLU A 294 6.21 -23.44 2.84
N ILE A 295 6.32 -22.91 4.06
CA ILE A 295 5.74 -21.63 4.46
C ILE A 295 6.29 -20.49 3.60
N CYS A 296 7.61 -20.42 3.44
CA CYS A 296 8.26 -19.41 2.60
C CYS A 296 7.85 -19.54 1.12
N GLY A 297 7.72 -20.77 0.60
CA GLY A 297 7.28 -21.03 -0.77
C GLY A 297 5.83 -20.59 -1.01
N ALA A 298 4.92 -20.90 -0.07
CA ALA A 298 3.52 -20.50 -0.15
C ALA A 298 3.35 -18.96 -0.12
N ALA A 299 4.20 -18.25 0.62
CA ALA A 299 4.17 -16.79 0.68
C ALA A 299 4.47 -16.11 -0.67
N LEU A 300 5.23 -16.76 -1.55
CA LEU A 300 5.59 -16.21 -2.85
C LEU A 300 4.45 -16.19 -3.87
N GLN A 301 3.44 -17.05 -3.72
CA GLN A 301 2.32 -17.14 -4.67
C GLN A 301 1.52 -15.82 -4.79
N PRO A 302 0.96 -15.24 -3.70
CA PRO A 302 0.27 -13.96 -3.78
C PRO A 302 1.22 -12.80 -4.14
N ALA A 303 2.47 -12.87 -3.68
CA ALA A 303 3.51 -11.89 -4.03
C ALA A 303 3.77 -11.83 -5.55
N GLY A 304 3.79 -12.98 -6.23
CA GLY A 304 4.00 -13.07 -7.68
C GLY A 304 2.94 -12.33 -8.50
N ILE A 305 1.66 -12.45 -8.11
CA ILE A 305 0.56 -11.75 -8.79
C ILE A 305 0.72 -10.23 -8.63
N ILE A 306 1.02 -9.77 -7.41
CA ILE A 306 1.26 -8.36 -7.11
C ILE A 306 2.42 -7.82 -7.94
N LEU A 307 3.54 -8.56 -7.98
CA LEU A 307 4.72 -8.18 -8.76
C LEU A 307 4.40 -8.03 -10.25
N LEU A 308 3.69 -8.98 -10.86
CA LEU A 308 3.34 -8.91 -12.28
C LEU A 308 2.53 -7.66 -12.62
N VAL A 309 1.49 -7.36 -11.83
CA VAL A 309 0.66 -6.16 -12.03
C VAL A 309 1.49 -4.89 -11.85
N ILE A 310 2.36 -4.87 -10.84
CA ILE A 310 3.28 -3.76 -10.59
C ILE A 310 4.22 -3.53 -11.78
N GLY A 311 4.85 -4.59 -12.27
CA GLY A 311 5.74 -4.54 -13.42
C GLY A 311 5.04 -4.03 -14.68
N ALA A 312 3.80 -4.45 -14.94
CA ALA A 312 3.01 -3.94 -16.07
C ALA A 312 2.66 -2.45 -15.96
N GLY A 313 2.52 -1.90 -14.75
CA GLY A 313 2.43 -0.45 -14.55
C GLY A 313 3.73 0.27 -14.92
N GLY A 314 4.88 -0.33 -14.60
CA GLY A 314 6.21 0.12 -15.02
C GLY A 314 6.38 0.14 -16.54
N VAL A 315 5.91 -0.93 -17.21
CA VAL A 315 5.82 -1.01 -18.67
C VAL A 315 5.04 0.19 -19.24
N PHE A 316 3.83 0.44 -18.71
CA PHE A 316 2.99 1.52 -19.18
C PHE A 316 3.63 2.90 -18.97
N LYS A 317 4.21 3.17 -17.80
CA LYS A 317 5.00 4.37 -17.53
C LYS A 317 6.11 4.54 -18.58
N GLN A 318 6.93 3.51 -18.80
CA GLN A 318 8.09 3.62 -19.67
C GLN A 318 7.70 3.88 -21.12
N VAL A 319 6.60 3.29 -21.59
CA VAL A 319 6.06 3.60 -22.92
C VAL A 319 5.61 5.06 -23.02
N LEU A 320 4.92 5.60 -22.01
CA LEU A 320 4.51 7.02 -22.03
C LEU A 320 5.70 7.97 -22.03
N VAL A 321 6.77 7.62 -21.31
CA VAL A 321 8.02 8.39 -21.29
C VAL A 321 8.71 8.34 -22.66
N ASP A 322 9.03 7.15 -23.15
CA ASP A 322 9.84 6.97 -24.36
C ASP A 322 9.08 7.31 -25.66
N SER A 323 7.75 7.38 -25.61
CA SER A 323 6.92 7.87 -26.73
C SER A 323 6.83 9.40 -26.83
N GLY A 324 7.31 10.13 -25.83
CA GLY A 324 7.14 11.58 -25.75
C GLY A 324 5.74 12.03 -25.30
N VAL A 325 4.83 11.09 -25.01
CA VAL A 325 3.50 11.40 -24.47
C VAL A 325 3.59 12.05 -23.09
N GLY A 326 4.48 11.55 -22.24
CA GLY A 326 4.73 12.07 -20.90
C GLY A 326 5.12 13.56 -20.88
N PRO A 327 6.19 13.98 -21.57
CA PRO A 327 6.59 15.38 -21.66
C PRO A 327 5.47 16.31 -22.16
N ALA A 328 4.71 15.89 -23.17
CA ALA A 328 3.60 16.67 -23.71
C ALA A 328 2.44 16.88 -22.70
N LEU A 329 2.15 15.88 -21.87
CA LEU A 329 1.21 16.03 -20.75
C LEU A 329 1.73 17.01 -19.70
N GLY A 330 3.05 17.02 -19.45
CA GLY A 330 3.66 17.93 -18.49
C GLY A 330 3.53 19.40 -18.86
N GLU A 331 3.76 19.73 -20.13
CA GLU A 331 3.53 21.08 -20.65
C GLU A 331 2.06 21.49 -20.54
N ALA A 332 1.12 20.57 -20.83
CA ALA A 332 -0.31 20.86 -20.72
C ALA A 332 -0.74 21.09 -19.26
N LEU A 333 -0.26 20.27 -18.31
CA LEU A 333 -0.60 20.37 -16.89
C LEU A 333 0.00 21.61 -16.22
N THR A 334 1.25 21.95 -16.55
CA THR A 334 1.89 23.18 -16.06
C THR A 334 1.18 24.43 -16.59
N GLY A 335 0.62 24.39 -17.79
CA GLY A 335 -0.22 25.46 -18.35
C GLY A 335 -1.58 25.66 -17.67
N MET A 336 -2.11 24.66 -16.94
CA MET A 336 -3.41 24.75 -16.24
C MET A 336 -3.32 25.45 -14.87
N GLY A 337 -2.11 25.72 -14.34
CA GLY A 337 -1.92 26.43 -13.06
C GLY A 337 -2.38 25.66 -11.82
N LEU A 338 -2.70 24.37 -11.93
CA LEU A 338 -3.06 23.53 -10.79
C LEU A 338 -1.81 23.18 -9.95
N PRO A 339 -1.88 23.30 -8.60
CA PRO A 339 -0.78 22.85 -7.74
C PRO A 339 -0.48 21.36 -7.97
N ILE A 340 0.80 21.02 -8.20
CA ILE A 340 1.21 19.66 -8.58
C ILE A 340 0.78 18.57 -7.58
N ALA A 341 0.74 18.90 -6.28
CA ALA A 341 0.28 18.00 -5.22
C ALA A 341 -1.21 17.65 -5.35
N VAL A 342 -2.04 18.64 -5.76
CA VAL A 342 -3.47 18.42 -6.02
C VAL A 342 -3.65 17.58 -7.28
N THR A 343 -2.86 17.85 -8.33
CA THR A 343 -2.87 17.06 -9.57
C THR A 343 -2.55 15.59 -9.29
N CYS A 344 -1.53 15.30 -8.46
CA CYS A 344 -1.18 13.95 -8.05
C CYS A 344 -2.36 13.21 -7.38
N PHE A 345 -3.05 13.87 -6.46
CA PHE A 345 -4.21 13.31 -5.77
C PHE A 345 -5.38 13.07 -6.73
N VAL A 346 -5.76 14.07 -7.52
CA VAL A 346 -6.93 14.00 -8.41
C VAL A 346 -6.75 12.95 -9.50
N LEU A 347 -5.56 12.84 -10.08
CA LEU A 347 -5.29 11.82 -11.09
C LEU A 347 -5.36 10.41 -10.50
N ALA A 348 -4.74 10.19 -9.34
CA ALA A 348 -4.83 8.90 -8.65
C ALA A 348 -6.28 8.56 -8.27
N ALA A 349 -7.05 9.54 -7.77
CA ALA A 349 -8.47 9.39 -7.44
C ALA A 349 -9.32 9.05 -8.66
N ALA A 350 -9.12 9.74 -9.79
CA ALA A 350 -9.82 9.46 -11.02
C ALA A 350 -9.55 8.02 -11.50
N VAL A 351 -8.28 7.58 -11.50
CA VAL A 351 -7.95 6.21 -11.89
C VAL A 351 -8.54 5.20 -10.90
N ARG A 352 -8.47 5.46 -9.59
CA ARG A 352 -9.06 4.59 -8.56
C ARG A 352 -10.57 4.44 -8.74
N ILE A 353 -11.29 5.54 -8.94
CA ILE A 353 -12.75 5.53 -9.16
C ILE A 353 -13.10 4.66 -10.36
N ILE A 354 -12.30 4.69 -11.43
CA ILE A 354 -12.68 3.99 -12.65
C ILE A 354 -12.21 2.53 -12.61
N GLN A 355 -10.98 2.28 -12.17
CA GLN A 355 -10.37 0.95 -12.22
C GLN A 355 -10.64 0.09 -10.98
N GLY A 356 -10.78 0.70 -9.81
CA GLY A 356 -11.04 -0.02 -8.57
C GLY A 356 -9.84 -0.69 -7.93
N SER A 357 -8.62 -0.66 -8.47
CA SER A 357 -7.42 -1.16 -7.79
C SER A 357 -6.52 -0.02 -7.31
N ALA A 358 -6.21 0.02 -6.00
CA ALA A 358 -5.35 1.06 -5.43
C ALA A 358 -3.92 1.01 -6.00
N THR A 359 -3.32 -0.19 -6.08
CA THR A 359 -1.95 -0.34 -6.62
C THR A 359 -1.86 0.08 -8.07
N VAL A 360 -2.84 -0.26 -8.91
CA VAL A 360 -2.80 0.14 -10.31
C VAL A 360 -3.13 1.62 -10.48
N ALA A 361 -3.99 2.20 -9.63
CA ALA A 361 -4.22 3.63 -9.59
C ALA A 361 -2.93 4.40 -9.27
N CYS A 362 -2.15 3.95 -8.28
CA CYS A 362 -0.83 4.52 -7.99
C CYS A 362 0.09 4.47 -9.22
N LEU A 363 0.25 3.31 -9.85
CA LEU A 363 1.15 3.12 -10.99
C LEU A 363 0.77 3.98 -12.19
N THR A 364 -0.52 4.01 -12.50
CA THR A 364 -1.04 4.80 -13.60
C THR A 364 -0.82 6.28 -13.31
N ALA A 365 -1.13 6.74 -12.09
CA ALA A 365 -0.90 8.13 -11.69
C ALA A 365 0.58 8.49 -11.79
N VAL A 366 1.48 7.69 -11.24
CA VAL A 366 2.95 7.86 -11.35
C VAL A 366 3.38 7.95 -12.82
N GLY A 367 2.91 7.04 -13.66
CA GLY A 367 3.23 7.05 -15.10
C GLY A 367 2.77 8.32 -15.81
N LEU A 368 1.69 8.95 -15.33
CA LEU A 368 1.17 10.20 -15.87
C LEU A 368 1.88 11.43 -15.30
N VAL A 369 2.26 11.45 -14.02
CA VAL A 369 2.83 12.65 -13.36
C VAL A 369 4.35 12.71 -13.39
N MET A 370 5.05 11.57 -13.38
CA MET A 370 6.52 11.55 -13.34
C MET A 370 7.19 12.31 -14.48
N PRO A 371 6.74 12.19 -15.74
CA PRO A 371 7.34 12.94 -16.84
C PRO A 371 7.26 14.47 -16.67
N VAL A 372 6.31 14.95 -15.86
CA VAL A 372 6.12 16.35 -15.51
C VAL A 372 7.02 16.74 -14.35
N ILE A 373 7.02 15.91 -13.30
CA ILE A 373 7.70 16.18 -12.04
C ILE A 373 9.23 16.14 -12.20
N GLU A 374 9.75 15.24 -13.04
CA GLU A 374 11.19 15.12 -13.29
C GLU A 374 11.81 16.42 -13.83
N GLN A 375 11.03 17.23 -14.57
CA GLN A 375 11.49 18.53 -15.08
C GLN A 375 11.59 19.61 -13.98
N LEU A 376 10.89 19.41 -12.87
CA LEU A 376 10.79 20.37 -11.76
C LEU A 376 11.91 20.18 -10.72
N ASN A 377 12.72 19.13 -10.83
CA ASN A 377 13.89 18.84 -9.98
C ASN A 377 13.60 18.89 -8.46
N TYR A 378 12.47 18.32 -8.03
CA TYR A 378 12.13 18.24 -6.61
C TYR A 378 13.09 17.36 -5.82
N SER A 379 13.32 17.71 -4.56
CA SER A 379 14.09 16.91 -3.61
C SER A 379 13.39 15.58 -3.30
N GLY A 380 14.16 14.58 -2.84
CA GLY A 380 13.59 13.29 -2.43
C GLY A 380 12.52 13.39 -1.32
N ALA A 381 12.58 14.42 -0.48
CA ALA A 381 11.57 14.70 0.55
C ALA A 381 10.26 15.24 -0.05
N GLN A 382 10.36 16.16 -1.02
CA GLN A 382 9.20 16.64 -1.78
C GLN A 382 8.56 15.52 -2.60
N MET A 383 9.38 14.65 -3.21
CA MET A 383 8.89 13.46 -3.92
C MET A 383 8.16 12.49 -2.98
N ALA A 384 8.61 12.34 -1.73
CA ALA A 384 7.89 11.56 -0.71
C ALA A 384 6.53 12.18 -0.40
N ALA A 385 6.45 13.50 -0.24
CA ALA A 385 5.18 14.19 -0.01
C ALA A 385 4.18 14.02 -1.17
N LEU A 386 4.65 14.16 -2.42
CA LEU A 386 3.83 13.91 -3.62
C LEU A 386 3.38 12.44 -3.71
N SER A 387 4.26 11.51 -3.34
CA SER A 387 3.94 10.08 -3.29
C SER A 387 2.79 9.80 -2.33
N ILE A 388 2.74 10.47 -1.17
CA ILE A 388 1.63 10.36 -0.21
C ILE A 388 0.34 10.97 -0.77
N CYS A 389 0.41 12.04 -1.57
CA CYS A 389 -0.76 12.55 -2.29
C CYS A 389 -1.33 11.54 -3.29
N ILE A 390 -0.46 10.86 -4.06
CA ILE A 390 -0.86 9.78 -4.98
C ILE A 390 -1.46 8.62 -4.20
N ALA A 391 -0.81 8.18 -3.13
CA ALA A 391 -1.31 7.11 -2.25
C ALA A 391 -2.71 7.46 -1.72
N GLY A 392 -2.90 8.69 -1.24
CA GLY A 392 -4.19 9.16 -0.76
C GLY A 392 -5.28 9.11 -1.82
N GLY A 393 -4.98 9.56 -3.05
CA GLY A 393 -5.93 9.47 -4.17
C GLY A 393 -6.21 8.03 -4.59
N SER A 394 -5.26 7.13 -4.44
CA SER A 394 -5.45 5.71 -4.80
C SER A 394 -6.42 4.95 -3.90
N ILE A 395 -6.81 5.53 -2.75
CA ILE A 395 -7.70 4.89 -1.77
C ILE A 395 -8.97 5.73 -1.51
N VAL A 396 -9.41 6.57 -2.45
CA VAL A 396 -10.71 7.26 -2.35
C VAL A 396 -11.79 6.54 -3.15
N VAL A 397 -13.04 6.71 -2.73
CA VAL A 397 -14.24 6.27 -3.45
C VAL A 397 -14.13 4.81 -3.92
N SER A 398 -13.66 3.94 -3.02
CA SER A 398 -13.62 2.50 -3.27
C SER A 398 -15.06 1.96 -3.35
N HIS A 399 -15.50 1.54 -4.53
CA HIS A 399 -16.87 1.06 -4.79
C HIS A 399 -16.86 -0.33 -5.42
N VAL A 400 -17.94 -0.71 -6.11
CA VAL A 400 -18.19 -2.06 -6.65
C VAL A 400 -17.11 -2.59 -7.61
N ASN A 401 -16.20 -1.76 -8.09
CA ASN A 401 -15.04 -2.19 -8.89
C ASN A 401 -13.80 -2.59 -8.04
N ASP A 402 -13.82 -2.35 -6.73
CA ASP A 402 -12.72 -2.68 -5.83
C ASP A 402 -12.91 -4.05 -5.15
N ALA A 403 -11.88 -4.88 -5.15
CA ALA A 403 -11.85 -6.11 -4.39
C ALA A 403 -12.02 -5.86 -2.89
N GLY A 404 -11.47 -4.76 -2.36
CA GLY A 404 -11.62 -4.36 -0.96
C GLY A 404 -13.08 -4.12 -0.55
N PHE A 405 -13.89 -3.53 -1.45
CA PHE A 405 -15.32 -3.32 -1.24
C PHE A 405 -16.07 -4.64 -1.02
N TRP A 406 -15.82 -5.62 -1.90
CA TRP A 406 -16.44 -6.94 -1.80
C TRP A 406 -15.89 -7.76 -0.63
N LEU A 407 -14.61 -7.61 -0.32
CA LEU A 407 -13.98 -8.25 0.84
C LEU A 407 -14.65 -7.80 2.13
N PHE A 408 -14.84 -6.49 2.31
CA PHE A 408 -15.54 -5.93 3.46
C PHE A 408 -16.97 -6.47 3.55
N GLY A 409 -17.73 -6.40 2.46
CA GLY A 409 -19.13 -6.87 2.42
C GLY A 409 -19.25 -8.36 2.76
N LYS A 410 -18.38 -9.20 2.18
CA LYS A 410 -18.35 -10.65 2.43
C LYS A 410 -18.06 -10.99 3.88
N PHE A 411 -17.09 -10.31 4.48
CA PHE A 411 -16.71 -10.59 5.86
C PHE A 411 -17.74 -10.11 6.87
N THR A 412 -18.38 -8.96 6.61
CA THR A 412 -19.28 -8.32 7.57
C THR A 412 -20.76 -8.65 7.36
N GLY A 413 -21.10 -9.32 6.25
CA GLY A 413 -22.48 -9.51 5.82
C GLY A 413 -23.17 -8.21 5.41
N ALA A 414 -22.43 -7.11 5.20
CA ALA A 414 -23.00 -5.84 4.81
C ALA A 414 -23.59 -5.90 3.39
N THR A 415 -24.76 -5.31 3.21
CA THR A 415 -25.31 -5.04 1.88
C THR A 415 -24.43 -4.03 1.11
N GLU A 416 -24.58 -3.96 -0.20
CA GLU A 416 -23.85 -3.01 -1.05
C GLU A 416 -24.08 -1.56 -0.60
N ALA A 417 -25.32 -1.20 -0.28
CA ALA A 417 -25.68 0.13 0.21
C ALA A 417 -25.04 0.44 1.58
N GLN A 418 -24.96 -0.54 2.47
CA GLN A 418 -24.25 -0.38 3.76
C GLN A 418 -22.74 -0.27 3.55
N THR A 419 -22.17 -1.04 2.61
CA THR A 419 -20.75 -1.00 2.27
C THR A 419 -20.36 0.36 1.69
N LEU A 420 -21.19 0.93 0.79
CA LEU A 420 -21.00 2.30 0.28
C LEU A 420 -21.02 3.35 1.40
N LYS A 421 -21.91 3.19 2.38
CA LYS A 421 -21.99 4.12 3.52
C LYS A 421 -20.87 3.94 4.55
N THR A 422 -20.23 2.78 4.59
CA THR A 422 -19.26 2.44 5.63
C THR A 422 -17.84 2.44 5.07
N TRP A 423 -17.50 1.41 4.28
CA TRP A 423 -16.20 1.19 3.65
C TRP A 423 -15.81 2.31 2.69
N THR A 424 -16.65 2.65 1.70
CA THR A 424 -16.30 3.65 0.68
C THR A 424 -16.02 5.03 1.28
N LEU A 425 -16.85 5.44 2.25
CA LEU A 425 -16.64 6.71 2.95
C LEU A 425 -15.43 6.66 3.88
N MET A 426 -15.18 5.54 4.57
CA MET A 426 -13.98 5.35 5.38
C MET A 426 -12.70 5.48 4.53
N GLU A 427 -12.61 4.76 3.42
CA GLU A 427 -11.51 4.86 2.43
C GLU A 427 -11.35 6.31 1.95
N THR A 428 -12.45 6.96 1.57
CA THR A 428 -12.41 8.36 1.11
C THR A 428 -11.88 9.33 2.17
N ILE A 429 -12.31 9.19 3.42
CA ILE A 429 -11.82 10.00 4.55
C ILE A 429 -10.33 9.73 4.78
N LEU A 430 -9.92 8.46 4.74
CA LEU A 430 -8.53 8.05 4.93
C LEU A 430 -7.63 8.62 3.82
N GLY A 431 -8.03 8.45 2.56
CA GLY A 431 -7.30 8.93 1.38
C GLY A 431 -7.20 10.45 1.32
N THR A 432 -8.29 11.16 1.58
CA THR A 432 -8.29 12.62 1.64
C THR A 432 -7.45 13.16 2.79
N THR A 433 -7.51 12.53 3.97
CA THR A 433 -6.65 12.91 5.11
C THR A 433 -5.18 12.74 4.76
N GLY A 434 -4.80 11.59 4.18
CA GLY A 434 -3.43 11.35 3.74
C GLY A 434 -2.97 12.35 2.68
N ALA A 435 -3.83 12.68 1.72
CA ALA A 435 -3.53 13.68 0.69
C ALA A 435 -3.33 15.08 1.28
N ILE A 436 -4.16 15.51 2.25
CA ILE A 436 -3.98 16.79 2.94
C ILE A 436 -2.63 16.83 3.68
N VAL A 437 -2.28 15.75 4.38
CA VAL A 437 -0.97 15.65 5.05
C VAL A 437 0.17 15.73 4.04
N GLY A 438 0.05 15.03 2.91
CA GLY A 438 1.02 15.10 1.81
C GLY A 438 1.15 16.52 1.24
N MET A 439 0.05 17.23 1.02
CA MET A 439 0.04 18.62 0.54
C MET A 439 0.69 19.59 1.54
N ILE A 440 0.39 19.45 2.83
CA ILE A 440 1.01 20.24 3.90
C ILE A 440 2.51 19.97 3.93
N ALA A 441 2.91 18.69 3.94
CA ALA A 441 4.32 18.31 3.94
C ALA A 441 5.05 18.86 2.70
N PHE A 442 4.44 18.76 1.52
CA PHE A 442 5.01 19.29 0.28
C PHE A 442 5.22 20.81 0.38
N THR A 443 4.25 21.53 0.93
CA THR A 443 4.32 22.99 1.11
C THR A 443 5.40 23.40 2.13
N LEU A 444 5.60 22.61 3.18
CA LEU A 444 6.63 22.87 4.20
C LEU A 444 8.05 22.52 3.72
N LEU A 445 8.17 21.64 2.71
CA LEU A 445 9.44 21.17 2.15
C LEU A 445 9.83 21.89 0.84
N SER A 446 8.97 22.79 0.35
CA SER A 446 9.20 23.66 -0.81
C SER A 446 9.67 25.03 -0.36
#